data_AF-A0AB73QZA5-F1
#
_entry.id   AF-A0AB73QZA5-F1
#
_cell.length_a   1.000
_cell.length_b   1.000
_cell.length_c   1.000
_cell.angle_alpha   90.00
_cell.angle_beta   90.00
_cell.angle_gamma   90.00
#
_symmetry.space_group_name_H-M   'P 1'
#
loop_
_entity.id
_entity.type
_entity.pdbx_description
1 polymer ?
#
loop_
_entity_poly.entity_id
_entity_poly.type
_entity_poly.pdbx_seq_one_letter_code
_entity_poly.pdbx_strand_id
1 'polypeptide(L)'
;MKNKYLAYWIVEIINFIATVIYLILLAIFNRELDSRIITKNLFYKSFEILAYGGGEAFNFLIWAFIFVFIQVIIVAIMVSQLKRNISEDSDALMILVISVIINLILLIMIMVEITNPILIAFMVCMIVGAGIGVGMS
;
A
#
# COMPACT_ATOMS: atom_id res chain seq x y z
N MET A 1 -18.02 3.85 -27.93
CA MET A 1 -17.13 4.56 -26.98
C MET A 1 -15.93 3.66 -26.68
N LYS A 2 -14.75 3.96 -27.23
CA LYS A 2 -13.51 3.33 -26.71
C LYS A 2 -13.38 3.81 -25.28
N ASN A 3 -13.46 2.87 -24.34
CA ASN A 3 -13.58 3.14 -22.92
C ASN A 3 -12.28 3.84 -22.46
N LYS A 4 -12.27 5.18 -22.44
CA LYS A 4 -11.07 6.02 -22.15
C LYS A 4 -10.45 5.66 -20.80
N TYR A 5 -11.25 5.04 -19.92
CA TYR A 5 -10.85 4.64 -18.58
C TYR A 5 -10.45 3.16 -18.43
N LEU A 6 -10.52 2.36 -19.51
CA LEU A 6 -10.21 0.92 -19.48
C LEU A 6 -8.79 0.64 -19.00
N ALA A 7 -7.82 1.43 -19.48
CA ALA A 7 -6.42 1.25 -19.11
C ALA A 7 -6.20 1.46 -17.60
N TYR A 8 -6.90 2.41 -16.98
CA TYR A 8 -6.85 2.64 -15.53
C TYR A 8 -7.40 1.44 -14.77
N TRP A 9 -8.59 0.98 -15.14
CA TRP A 9 -9.20 -0.19 -14.52
C TRP A 9 -8.31 -1.43 -14.63
N ILE A 10 -7.65 -1.64 -15.78
CA ILE A 10 -6.71 -2.75 -15.94
C ILE A 10 -5.54 -2.62 -14.94
N VAL A 11 -4.91 -1.44 -14.86
CA VAL A 11 -3.78 -1.22 -13.94
C VAL A 11 -4.22 -1.37 -12.48
N GLU A 12 -5.39 -0.84 -12.12
CA GLU A 12 -5.92 -0.91 -10.76
C GLU A 12 -6.30 -2.34 -10.36
N ILE A 13 -6.90 -3.11 -11.27
CA ILE A 13 -7.18 -4.53 -11.05
C ILE A 13 -5.88 -5.33 -10.89
N ILE A 14 -4.87 -5.08 -11.72
CA ILE A 14 -3.56 -5.74 -11.59
C ILE A 14 -2.93 -5.42 -10.23
N ASN A 15 -2.95 -4.14 -9.84
CA ASN A 15 -2.41 -3.70 -8.55
C ASN A 15 -3.17 -4.30 -7.37
N PHE A 16 -4.51 -4.36 -7.47
CA PHE A 16 -5.37 -5.00 -6.48
C PHE A 16 -5.02 -6.49 -6.31
N ILE A 17 -4.97 -7.24 -7.40
CA ILE A 17 -4.63 -8.69 -7.37
C ILE A 17 -3.23 -8.90 -6.78
N ALA A 18 -2.24 -8.11 -7.20
CA ALA A 18 -0.88 -8.19 -6.69
C ALA A 18 -0.82 -7.87 -5.18
N THR A 19 -1.57 -6.87 -4.73
CA THR A 19 -1.67 -6.52 -3.31
C THR A 19 -2.34 -7.63 -2.50
N VAL A 20 -3.39 -8.26 -3.02
CA VAL A 20 -4.04 -9.40 -2.34
C VAL A 20 -3.07 -10.58 -2.20
N ILE A 21 -2.33 -10.92 -3.25
CA ILE A 21 -1.31 -11.98 -3.20
C ILE A 21 -0.24 -11.63 -2.15
N TYR A 22 0.22 -10.38 -2.14
CA TYR A 22 1.16 -9.88 -1.15
C TYR A 22 0.63 -10.04 0.29
N LEU A 23 -0.62 -9.65 0.55
CA LEU A 23 -1.25 -9.76 1.87
C LEU A 23 -1.35 -11.22 2.33
N ILE A 24 -1.67 -12.15 1.41
CA ILE A 24 -1.69 -13.58 1.73
C ILE A 24 -0.30 -14.07 2.13
N LEU A 25 0.74 -13.71 1.38
CA LEU A 25 2.12 -14.09 1.69
C LEU A 25 2.59 -13.48 3.02
N LEU A 26 2.23 -12.22 3.28
CA LEU A 26 2.54 -11.53 4.53
C LEU A 26 1.85 -12.21 5.72
N ALA A 27 0.57 -12.58 5.59
CA ALA A 27 -0.16 -13.29 6.63
C ALA A 27 0.45 -14.67 6.94
N ILE A 28 0.91 -15.40 5.92
CA ILE A 28 1.64 -16.67 6.10
C ILE A 28 2.95 -16.42 6.86
N PHE A 29 3.73 -15.44 6.41
CA PHE A 29 4.99 -15.06 7.05
C PHE A 29 4.80 -14.66 8.52
N ASN A 30 3.78 -13.85 8.82
CA ASN A 30 3.45 -13.46 10.18
C ASN A 30 3.09 -14.65 11.08
N ARG A 31 2.30 -15.60 10.57
CA ARG A 31 1.95 -16.82 11.32
C ARG A 31 3.19 -17.66 11.63
N GLU A 32 4.10 -17.79 10.67
CA GLU A 32 5.36 -18.51 10.89
C GLU A 32 6.24 -17.79 11.93
N LEU A 33 6.33 -16.47 11.86
CA LEU A 33 7.06 -15.64 12.83
C LEU A 33 6.50 -15.76 14.24
N ASP A 34 5.18 -15.62 14.42
CA ASP A 34 4.54 -15.69 15.73
C ASP A 34 4.68 -17.09 16.36
N SER A 35 4.80 -18.14 15.54
CA SER A 35 5.07 -19.50 16.05
C SER A 35 6.50 -19.69 16.57
N ARG A 36 7.44 -18.82 16.19
CA ARG A 36 8.87 -18.96 16.49
C ARG A 36 9.41 -17.93 17.49
N ILE A 37 8.80 -16.75 17.56
CA ILE A 37 9.24 -15.69 18.48
C ILE A 37 8.59 -15.88 19.85
N ILE A 38 9.42 -16.23 20.83
CA ILE A 38 9.01 -16.49 22.22
C ILE A 38 9.00 -15.19 23.05
N THR A 39 9.75 -14.18 22.61
CA THR A 39 9.94 -12.93 23.34
C THR A 39 8.65 -12.11 23.39
N LYS A 40 8.16 -11.85 24.61
CA LYS A 40 6.97 -11.02 24.86
C LYS A 40 7.26 -9.53 24.94
N ASN A 41 8.53 -9.14 25.11
CA ASN A 41 8.91 -7.74 25.12
C ASN A 41 8.89 -7.19 23.68
N LEU A 42 8.05 -6.17 23.45
CA LEU A 42 7.80 -5.61 22.12
C LEU A 42 9.07 -5.09 21.43
N PHE A 43 9.99 -4.50 22.20
CA PHE A 43 11.23 -3.93 21.66
C PHE A 43 12.14 -5.04 21.11
N TYR A 44 12.45 -6.05 21.93
CA TYR A 44 13.27 -7.19 21.50
C TYR A 44 12.59 -8.04 20.42
N LYS A 45 11.26 -8.23 20.52
CA LYS A 45 10.45 -8.89 19.47
C LYS A 45 10.66 -8.21 18.11
N SER A 46 10.71 -6.88 18.08
CA SER A 46 10.88 -6.13 16.82
C SER A 46 12.25 -6.37 16.17
N PHE A 47 13.33 -6.50 16.95
CA PHE A 47 14.66 -6.86 16.42
C PHE A 47 14.75 -8.32 15.98
N GLU A 48 14.12 -9.23 16.72
CA GLU A 48 14.04 -10.64 16.33
C GLU A 48 13.29 -10.82 15.01
N ILE A 49 12.18 -10.10 14.79
CA ILE A 49 11.46 -10.09 13.50
C ILE A 49 12.36 -9.58 12.37
N LEU A 50 13.14 -8.52 12.61
CA LEU A 50 14.04 -7.97 11.60
C LEU A 50 15.20 -8.92 11.24
N ALA A 51 15.70 -9.68 12.22
CA ALA A 51 16.77 -10.65 12.02
C ALA A 51 16.26 -11.99 11.45
N TYR A 52 14.96 -12.26 11.54
CA TYR A 52 14.36 -13.51 11.08
C TYR A 52 14.49 -13.69 9.55
N GLY A 53 14.76 -14.93 9.12
CA GLY A 53 14.85 -15.28 7.71
C GLY A 53 15.97 -14.56 6.94
N GLY A 54 16.99 -14.00 7.62
CA GLY A 54 18.04 -13.22 6.94
C GLY A 54 17.55 -11.86 6.43
N GLY A 55 16.53 -11.28 7.05
CA GLY A 55 15.98 -9.97 6.67
C GLY A 55 14.77 -10.04 5.73
N GLU A 56 14.11 -11.21 5.61
CA GLU A 56 12.88 -11.35 4.82
C GLU A 56 11.77 -10.36 5.21
N ALA A 57 11.69 -10.00 6.50
CA ALA A 57 10.77 -8.97 6.98
C ALA A 57 10.99 -7.61 6.27
N PHE A 58 12.24 -7.31 5.90
CA PHE A 58 12.59 -6.10 5.16
C PHE A 58 12.14 -6.18 3.70
N ASN A 59 12.15 -7.37 3.08
CA ASN A 59 11.59 -7.55 1.74
C ASN A 59 10.09 -7.28 1.72
N PHE A 60 9.34 -7.77 2.71
CA PHE A 60 7.91 -7.47 2.84
C PHE A 60 7.65 -5.97 3.03
N LEU A 61 8.51 -5.27 3.77
CA LEU A 61 8.44 -3.81 3.91
C LEU A 61 8.68 -3.09 2.56
N ILE A 62 9.70 -3.49 1.80
CA ILE A 62 10.00 -2.88 0.49
C ILE A 62 8.81 -3.08 -0.46
N TRP A 63 8.24 -4.27 -0.51
CA TRP A 63 7.06 -4.54 -1.34
C TRP A 63 5.84 -3.73 -0.90
N ALA A 64 5.59 -3.60 0.41
CA ALA A 64 4.55 -2.71 0.93
C ALA A 64 4.72 -1.29 0.37
N PHE A 65 5.95 -0.77 0.42
CA PHE A 65 6.26 0.56 -0.09
C PHE A 65 6.01 0.69 -1.60
N ILE A 66 6.42 -0.31 -2.38
CA ILE A 66 6.17 -0.34 -3.83
C ILE A 66 4.67 -0.28 -4.11
N PHE A 67 3.84 -1.07 -3.41
CA PHE A 67 2.40 -1.04 -3.59
C PHE A 67 1.79 0.32 -3.23
N VAL A 68 2.17 0.90 -2.09
CA VAL A 68 1.70 2.23 -1.69
C VAL A 68 2.10 3.30 -2.71
N PHE A 69 3.33 3.26 -3.20
CA PHE A 69 3.83 4.22 -4.19
C PHE A 69 3.07 4.12 -5.52
N ILE A 70 2.80 2.89 -5.99
CA ILE A 70 1.97 2.65 -7.18
C ILE A 70 0.56 3.21 -6.99
N GLN A 71 -0.06 2.99 -5.82
CA GLN A 71 -1.39 3.53 -5.52
C GLN A 71 -1.42 5.06 -5.57
N VAL A 72 -0.41 5.72 -4.99
CA VAL A 72 -0.27 7.18 -5.04
C VAL A 72 -0.13 7.68 -6.49
N ILE A 73 0.68 7.02 -7.32
CA ILE A 73 0.84 7.37 -8.74
C ILE A 73 -0.49 7.24 -9.49
N ILE A 74 -1.22 6.14 -9.30
CA ILE A 74 -2.52 5.91 -9.95
C ILE A 74 -3.47 7.07 -9.61
N VAL A 75 -3.62 7.38 -8.31
CA VAL A 75 -4.48 8.48 -7.85
C VAL A 75 -4.02 9.83 -8.42
N ALA A 76 -2.72 10.13 -8.40
CA ALA A 76 -2.18 11.38 -8.92
C ALA A 76 -2.45 11.57 -10.43
N ILE A 77 -2.29 10.51 -11.23
CA ILE A 77 -2.59 10.54 -12.66
C ILE A 77 -4.09 10.78 -12.87
N MET A 78 -4.96 10.08 -12.14
CA MET A 78 -6.41 10.24 -12.26
C MET A 78 -6.87 11.66 -11.90
N VAL A 79 -6.35 12.23 -10.81
CA VAL A 79 -6.62 13.62 -10.40
C VAL A 79 -6.13 14.60 -11.47
N SER A 80 -4.94 14.40 -12.04
CA SER A 80 -4.40 15.25 -13.10
C SER A 80 -5.26 15.23 -14.38
N GLN A 81 -5.81 14.07 -14.72
CA GLN A 81 -6.73 13.96 -15.87
C GLN A 81 -8.09 14.62 -15.60
N LEU A 82 -8.62 14.51 -14.38
CA LEU A 82 -9.84 15.20 -13.98
C LEU A 82 -9.68 16.73 -14.03
N LYS A 83 -8.55 17.27 -13.55
CA LYS A 83 -8.23 18.70 -13.65
C LYS A 83 -8.15 19.21 -15.09
N ARG A 84 -7.88 18.35 -16.07
CA ARG A 84 -7.83 18.72 -17.50
C ARG A 84 -9.20 18.68 -18.18
N ASN A 85 -10.18 17.97 -17.62
CA ASN A 85 -11.49 17.70 -18.23
C ASN A 85 -12.66 18.20 -17.36
N ILE A 86 -12.47 19.30 -16.62
CA ILE A 86 -13.29 19.78 -15.49
C ILE A 86 -14.81 19.91 -15.76
N SER A 87 -15.26 19.97 -17.02
CA SER A 87 -16.65 20.35 -17.31
C SER A 87 -17.66 19.22 -17.53
N GLU A 88 -17.31 17.95 -17.74
CA GLU A 88 -18.32 16.98 -18.25
C GLU A 88 -18.32 15.53 -17.74
N ASP A 89 -17.37 15.08 -16.92
CA ASP A 89 -17.20 13.64 -16.70
C ASP A 89 -17.50 13.20 -15.24
N SER A 90 -18.78 13.24 -14.85
CA SER A 90 -19.26 12.73 -13.55
C SER A 90 -18.83 11.29 -13.29
N ASP A 91 -18.73 10.50 -14.36
CA ASP A 91 -18.28 9.11 -14.31
C ASP A 91 -16.80 9.01 -13.91
N ALA A 92 -15.94 9.91 -14.41
CA ALA A 92 -14.52 9.94 -14.03
C ALA A 92 -14.33 10.32 -12.56
N LEU A 93 -15.17 11.23 -12.05
CA LEU A 93 -15.18 11.63 -10.64
C LEU A 93 -15.62 10.47 -9.73
N MET A 94 -16.66 9.73 -10.15
CA MET A 94 -17.13 8.54 -9.42
C MET A 94 -16.07 7.43 -9.42
N ILE A 95 -15.41 7.18 -10.56
CA ILE A 95 -14.31 6.23 -10.65
C ILE A 95 -13.17 6.63 -9.70
N LEU A 96 -12.75 7.90 -9.70
CA LEU A 96 -11.70 8.38 -8.79
C LEU A 96 -12.06 8.11 -7.32
N VAL A 97 -13.29 8.42 -6.91
CA VAL A 97 -13.73 8.22 -5.51
C VAL A 97 -13.67 6.73 -5.14
N ILE A 98 -14.14 5.85 -6.02
CA ILE A 98 -14.09 4.39 -5.80
C ILE A 98 -12.63 3.91 -5.70
N SER A 99 -11.77 4.34 -6.62
CA SER A 99 -10.33 4.01 -6.62
C SER A 99 -9.65 4.45 -5.32
N VAL A 100 -9.90 5.68 -4.87
CA VAL A 100 -9.35 6.20 -3.61
C VAL A 100 -9.80 5.35 -2.42
N ILE A 101 -11.08 4.97 -2.35
CA ILE A 101 -11.60 4.11 -1.28
C ILE A 101 -10.92 2.74 -1.28
N ILE A 102 -10.81 2.10 -2.44
CA ILE A 102 -10.16 0.77 -2.57
C ILE A 102 -8.70 0.85 -2.11
N ASN A 103 -7.96 1.84 -2.59
CA ASN A 103 -6.56 2.02 -2.23
C ASN A 103 -6.38 2.30 -0.73
N LEU A 104 -7.29 3.09 -0.12
CA LEU A 104 -7.26 3.35 1.30
C LEU A 104 -7.52 2.08 2.14
N ILE A 105 -8.45 1.22 1.70
CA ILE A 105 -8.70 -0.08 2.33
C ILE A 105 -7.45 -0.97 2.23
N LEU A 106 -6.85 -1.08 1.04
CA LEU A 106 -5.63 -1.87 0.83
C LEU A 106 -4.48 -1.37 1.70
N LEU A 107 -4.29 -0.05 1.79
CA LEU A 107 -3.29 0.57 2.65
C LEU A 107 -3.50 0.18 4.12
N ILE A 108 -4.73 0.29 4.63
CA ILE A 108 -5.05 -0.10 6.00
C ILE A 108 -4.75 -1.59 6.22
N MET A 109 -5.11 -2.46 5.28
CA MET A 109 -4.83 -3.89 5.38
C MET A 109 -3.33 -4.20 5.44
N ILE A 110 -2.52 -3.53 4.62
CA ILE A 110 -1.05 -3.66 4.67
C ILE A 110 -0.54 -3.24 6.05
N MET A 111 -1.03 -2.12 6.58
CA MET A 111 -0.60 -1.59 7.86
C MET A 111 -0.98 -2.49 9.05
N VAL A 112 -2.16 -3.11 9.00
CA VAL A 112 -2.65 -4.02 10.05
C VAL A 112 -1.92 -5.36 10.00
N GLU A 113 -1.60 -5.86 8.82
CA GLU A 113 -0.89 -7.14 8.67
C GLU A 113 0.59 -7.02 9.06
N ILE A 114 1.23 -5.85 9.01
CA ILE A 114 2.62 -5.76 9.48
C ILE A 114 2.67 -5.91 11.01
N THR A 115 3.19 -7.04 11.48
CA THR A 115 3.26 -7.36 12.92
C THR A 115 4.37 -6.61 13.68
N ASN A 116 5.31 -5.98 12.97
CA ASN A 116 6.47 -5.30 13.55
C ASN A 116 6.22 -3.78 13.70
N PRO A 117 6.12 -3.25 14.94
CA PRO A 117 5.89 -1.83 15.18
C PRO A 117 6.93 -0.89 14.56
N ILE A 118 8.20 -1.31 14.47
CA ILE A 118 9.27 -0.52 13.85
C ILE A 118 9.00 -0.37 12.36
N LEU A 119 8.56 -1.45 11.70
CA LEU A 119 8.23 -1.44 10.28
C LEU A 119 6.99 -0.58 10.00
N ILE A 120 5.95 -0.67 10.85
CA ILE A 120 4.76 0.21 10.77
C ILE A 120 5.18 1.67 10.89
N ALA A 121 5.95 2.03 11.93
CA ALA A 121 6.38 3.40 12.16
C ALA A 121 7.20 3.95 10.98
N PHE A 122 8.08 3.12 10.42
CA PHE A 122 8.85 3.47 9.22
C PHE A 122 7.94 3.75 8.02
N MET A 123 6.95 2.89 7.75
CA MET A 123 5.97 3.11 6.69
C MET A 123 5.17 4.39 6.89
N VAL A 124 4.66 4.66 8.11
CA VAL A 124 3.91 5.89 8.41
C VAL A 124 4.77 7.13 8.12
N CYS A 125 6.00 7.17 8.65
CA CYS A 125 6.91 8.29 8.44
C CYS A 125 7.14 8.56 6.94
N MET A 126 7.27 7.51 6.14
CA MET A 126 7.48 7.65 4.69
C MET A 126 6.22 8.09 3.95
N ILE A 127 5.04 7.58 4.32
CA ILE A 127 3.75 8.03 3.75
C ILE A 127 3.51 9.51 4.05
N VAL A 128 3.72 9.93 5.31
CA VAL A 128 3.58 11.33 5.72
C VAL A 128 4.62 12.21 5.01
N GLY A 129 5.86 11.75 4.90
CA GLY A 129 6.91 12.44 4.15
C GLY A 129 6.56 12.63 2.67
N ALA A 130 6.02 11.60 2.01
CA ALA A 130 5.55 11.69 0.63
C ALA A 130 4.37 12.66 0.47
N GLY A 131 3.40 12.64 1.41
CA GLY A 131 2.26 13.55 1.41
C GLY A 131 2.65 15.02 1.58
N ILE A 132 3.63 15.32 2.44
CA ILE A 132 4.15 16.69 2.63
C ILE A 132 4.87 17.17 1.35
N GLY A 133 5.67 16.31 0.71
CA GLY A 133 6.37 16.67 -0.53
C GLY A 133 5.44 17.04 -1.69
N VAL A 134 4.30 16.35 -1.82
CA VAL A 134 3.29 16.63 -2.86
C VAL A 134 2.45 17.86 -2.52
N GLY A 135 2.22 18.16 -1.23
CA GLY A 135 1.50 19.37 -0.80
C GLY A 135 2.30 20.68 -0.96
N MET A 136 3.63 20.58 -1.16
CA MET A 136 4.53 21.72 -1.36
C MET A 136 4.86 21.99 -2.84
N SER A 137 4.35 21.18 -3.78
CA SER A 137 4.50 21.34 -5.24
C SER A 137 3.24 21.87 -5.91
#